data_AF-A0A9P9DYT5-F1
#
_entry.id   AF-A0A9P9DYT5-F1
#
_cell.length_a   1.000
_cell.length_b   1.000
_cell.length_c   1.000
_cell.angle_alpha   90.00
_cell.angle_beta   90.00
_cell.angle_gamma   90.00
#
_symmetry.space_group_name_H-M   'P 1'
#
loop_
_entity.id
_entity.type
_entity.pdbx_description
1 polymer ?
#
loop_
_entity_poly.entity_id
_entity_poly.type
_entity_poly.pdbx_seq_one_letter_code
_entity_poly.pdbx_strand_id
1 'polypeptide(L)'
;MANQIHPIYCIWFLWVDPVLTLAGIYGNLFNHDLATMTFYANYPPTEELKPFIVQFGILWADFAMLTGMYVGMRLENRLLISNWRMEDWVGGGITVACTLLRALFVLGVGVKQSTSKAKDS
;
A
#
# COMPACT_ATOMS: atom_id res chain seq x y z
N MET A 1 25.11 -10.18 -21.80
CA MET A 1 24.14 -10.93 -20.99
C MET A 1 22.75 -10.35 -21.24
N ALA A 2 22.15 -10.60 -22.41
CA ALA A 2 20.78 -10.19 -22.68
C ALA A 2 19.86 -11.30 -22.16
N ASN A 3 19.56 -11.27 -20.86
CA ASN A 3 18.57 -12.17 -20.28
C ASN A 3 17.22 -11.84 -20.92
N GLN A 4 16.72 -12.72 -21.78
CA GLN A 4 15.34 -12.66 -22.27
C GLN A 4 14.42 -12.86 -21.06
N ILE A 5 13.85 -11.75 -20.58
CA ILE A 5 12.78 -11.78 -19.57
C ILE A 5 11.65 -12.63 -20.12
N HIS A 6 11.22 -13.64 -19.36
CA HIS A 6 10.18 -14.57 -19.82
C HIS A 6 8.89 -13.79 -20.17
N PRO A 7 8.24 -14.07 -21.31
CA PRO A 7 7.14 -13.26 -21.83
C PRO A 7 5.94 -13.15 -20.88
N ILE A 8 5.76 -14.13 -19.98
CA ILE A 8 4.76 -14.06 -18.90
C ILE A 8 4.97 -12.82 -18.02
N TYR A 9 6.21 -12.49 -17.65
CA TYR A 9 6.50 -11.30 -16.85
C TYR A 9 6.20 -10.02 -17.62
N CYS A 10 6.47 -9.99 -18.93
CA CYS A 10 6.11 -8.84 -19.76
C CYS A 10 4.61 -8.60 -19.77
N ILE A 11 3.81 -9.65 -19.98
CA ILE A 11 2.33 -9.52 -19.99
C ILE A 11 1.83 -9.11 -18.61
N TRP A 12 2.33 -9.74 -17.54
CA TRP A 12 1.91 -9.44 -16.18
C TRP A 12 2.20 -7.98 -15.79
N PHE A 13 3.46 -7.53 -15.96
CA PHE A 13 3.86 -6.19 -15.50
C PHE A 13 3.42 -5.05 -16.42
N LEU A 14 3.26 -5.27 -17.73
CA LEU A 14 2.80 -4.21 -18.64
C LEU A 14 1.28 -4.06 -18.69
N TRP A 15 0.52 -5.14 -18.43
CA TRP A 15 -0.94 -5.13 -18.64
C TRP A 15 -1.74 -5.50 -17.40
N VAL A 16 -1.38 -6.59 -16.72
CA VAL A 16 -2.17 -7.07 -15.58
C VAL A 16 -2.02 -6.14 -14.38
N ASP A 17 -0.78 -5.83 -14.01
CA ASP A 17 -0.47 -5.01 -12.83
C ASP A 17 -1.02 -3.56 -12.91
N PRO A 18 -0.90 -2.83 -14.05
CA PRO A 18 -1.50 -1.50 -14.17
C PRO A 18 -3.03 -1.52 -14.10
N VAL A 19 -3.68 -2.54 -14.67
CA VAL A 19 -5.14 -2.68 -14.61
C VAL A 19 -5.59 -2.99 -13.17
N LEU A 20 -4.89 -3.89 -12.47
CA LEU A 20 -5.15 -4.16 -11.06
C LEU A 20 -4.96 -2.91 -10.19
N THR A 21 -3.94 -2.10 -10.50
CA THR A 21 -3.69 -0.83 -9.81
C THR A 21 -4.85 0.15 -10.02
N LEU A 22 -5.37 0.30 -11.24
CA LEU A 22 -6.53 1.15 -11.51
C LEU A 22 -7.80 0.64 -10.81
N ALA A 23 -8.02 -0.67 -10.78
CA ALA A 23 -9.11 -1.28 -10.03
C ALA A 23 -8.98 -1.02 -8.52
N GLY A 24 -7.75 -1.09 -7.98
CA GLY A 24 -7.44 -0.74 -6.60
C GLY A 24 -7.74 0.74 -6.30
N ILE A 25 -7.33 1.66 -7.17
CA ILE A 25 -7.64 3.10 -7.04
C ILE A 25 -9.17 3.30 -7.03
N TYR A 26 -9.88 2.64 -7.93
CA TYR A 26 -11.34 2.75 -8.00
C TYR A 26 -12.02 2.24 -6.72
N GLY A 27 -11.63 1.05 -6.24
CA GLY A 27 -12.13 0.49 -4.99
C GLY A 27 -11.83 1.41 -3.80
N ASN A 28 -10.63 1.98 -3.74
CA ASN A 28 -10.23 2.79 -2.60
C ASN A 28 -10.85 4.20 -2.58
N LEU A 29 -11.20 4.77 -3.75
CA LEU A 29 -11.78 6.13 -3.82
C LEU A 29 -13.31 6.13 -3.87
N PHE A 30 -13.92 5.19 -4.59
CA PHE A 30 -15.35 5.23 -4.89
C PHE A 30 -16.16 4.17 -4.15
N ASN A 31 -15.52 3.07 -3.71
CA ASN A 31 -16.26 1.97 -3.09
C ASN A 31 -15.41 1.17 -2.09
N HIS A 32 -15.22 1.74 -0.90
CA HIS A 32 -14.33 1.21 0.14
C HIS A 32 -14.64 -0.25 0.54
N ASP A 33 -15.89 -0.71 0.35
CA ASP A 33 -16.28 -2.10 0.61
C ASP A 33 -15.78 -3.09 -0.45
N LEU A 34 -15.59 -2.66 -1.70
CA LEU A 34 -15.10 -3.53 -2.79
C LEU A 34 -13.69 -4.07 -2.50
N ALA A 35 -12.82 -3.25 -1.90
CA ALA A 35 -11.49 -3.67 -1.49
C ALA A 35 -11.56 -4.75 -0.39
N THR A 36 -12.55 -4.69 0.50
CA THR A 36 -12.71 -5.69 1.55
C THR A 36 -13.32 -6.99 0.99
N MET A 37 -14.31 -6.89 0.11
CA MET A 37 -14.99 -8.05 -0.48
C MET A 37 -14.09 -8.87 -1.42
N THR A 38 -13.11 -8.24 -2.08
CA THR A 38 -12.15 -8.95 -2.94
C THR A 38 -11.23 -9.89 -2.16
N PHE A 39 -10.85 -9.54 -0.94
CA PHE A 39 -10.02 -10.40 -0.09
C PHE A 39 -10.83 -11.29 0.87
N TYR A 40 -12.05 -10.88 1.24
CA TYR A 40 -12.85 -11.53 2.28
C TYR A 40 -14.29 -11.86 1.83
N ALA A 41 -14.43 -12.45 0.63
CA ALA A 41 -15.75 -12.77 0.06
C ALA A 41 -16.62 -13.70 0.93
N ASN A 42 -16.02 -14.60 1.72
CA ASN A 42 -16.74 -15.63 2.51
C ASN A 42 -16.71 -15.41 4.03
N TYR A 43 -15.92 -14.46 4.54
CA TYR A 43 -15.77 -14.24 5.98
C TYR A 43 -15.68 -12.72 6.24
N PRO A 44 -16.82 -12.00 6.29
CA PRO A 44 -16.79 -10.56 6.49
C PRO A 44 -16.14 -10.27 7.84
N PRO A 45 -15.00 -9.56 7.89
CA PRO A 45 -14.41 -9.13 9.15
C PRO A 45 -15.41 -8.23 9.88
N THR A 46 -15.38 -8.22 11.21
CA THR A 46 -16.14 -7.23 11.99
C THR A 46 -15.86 -5.83 11.46
N GLU A 47 -16.91 -4.99 11.34
CA GLU A 47 -16.82 -3.65 10.71
C GLU A 47 -15.64 -2.81 11.23
N GLU A 48 -15.29 -2.97 12.50
CA GLU A 48 -14.18 -2.27 13.15
C GLU A 48 -12.78 -2.80 12.76
N LEU A 49 -12.66 -4.10 12.42
CA LEU A 49 -11.39 -4.77 12.14
C LEU A 49 -11.04 -4.75 10.64
N LYS A 50 -12.03 -4.60 9.75
CA LYS A 50 -11.87 -4.51 8.29
C LYS A 50 -10.72 -3.57 7.86
N PRO A 51 -10.68 -2.30 8.28
CA PRO A 51 -9.64 -1.38 7.81
C PRO A 51 -8.26 -1.76 8.34
N PHE A 52 -8.14 -2.33 9.54
CA PHE A 52 -6.85 -2.76 10.09
C PHE A 52 -6.20 -3.86 9.26
N ILE A 53 -6.98 -4.88 8.85
CA ILE A 53 -6.45 -6.00 8.09
C ILE A 53 -6.00 -5.55 6.69
N VAL A 54 -6.82 -4.75 6.00
CA VAL A 54 -6.48 -4.25 4.66
C VAL A 54 -5.23 -3.36 4.72
N GLN A 55 -5.16 -2.44 5.68
CA GLN A 55 -3.99 -1.57 5.83
C GLN A 55 -2.73 -2.34 6.26
N PHE A 56 -2.86 -3.40 7.05
CA PHE A 56 -1.74 -4.28 7.38
C PHE A 56 -1.18 -4.99 6.14
N GLY A 57 -2.05 -5.50 5.27
CA GLY A 57 -1.62 -6.14 4.01
C GLY A 57 -0.88 -5.16 3.09
N ILE A 58 -1.39 -3.93 2.97
CA ILE A 58 -0.77 -2.90 2.12
C ILE A 58 0.54 -2.40 2.74
N LEU A 59 0.67 -2.38 4.07
CA LEU A 59 1.92 -2.00 4.75
C LEU A 59 3.10 -2.88 4.33
N TRP A 60 2.85 -4.17 4.06
CA TRP A 60 3.89 -5.06 3.54
C TRP A 60 4.35 -4.66 2.13
N ALA A 61 3.42 -4.22 1.28
CA ALA A 61 3.75 -3.70 -0.05
C ALA A 61 4.59 -2.41 0.03
N ASP A 62 4.32 -1.54 1.01
CA ASP A 62 5.14 -0.35 1.25
C ASP A 62 6.59 -0.70 1.57
N PHE A 63 6.82 -1.68 2.45
CA PHE A 63 8.18 -2.12 2.78
C PHE A 63 8.91 -2.69 1.56
N ALA A 64 8.20 -3.43 0.71
CA ALA A 64 8.75 -3.93 -0.54
C ALA A 64 9.13 -2.78 -1.49
N MET A 65 8.28 -1.76 -1.63
CA MET A 65 8.58 -0.57 -2.42
C MET A 65 9.77 0.23 -1.88
N LEU A 66 9.82 0.49 -0.57
CA LEU A 66 10.94 1.18 0.07
C LEU A 66 12.26 0.40 -0.06
N THR A 67 12.20 -0.93 0.06
CA THR A 67 13.36 -1.79 -0.15
C THR A 67 13.81 -1.75 -1.61
N GLY A 68 12.87 -1.81 -2.56
CA GLY A 68 13.15 -1.66 -3.99
C GLY A 68 13.81 -0.32 -4.31
N MET A 69 13.29 0.77 -3.75
CA MET A 69 13.88 2.11 -3.86
C MET A 69 15.30 2.14 -3.27
N TYR A 70 15.52 1.56 -2.09
CA TYR A 70 16.83 1.46 -1.47
C TYR A 70 17.83 0.70 -2.34
N VAL A 71 17.42 -0.45 -2.88
CA VAL A 71 18.27 -1.26 -3.79
C VAL A 71 18.57 -0.50 -5.07
N GLY A 72 17.58 0.17 -5.68
CA GLY A 72 17.78 1.02 -6.85
C GLY A 72 18.80 2.13 -6.58
N MET A 73 18.65 2.85 -5.47
CA MET A 73 19.59 3.90 -5.06
C MET A 73 20.99 3.35 -4.75
N ARG A 74 21.09 2.15 -4.18
CA ARG A 74 22.37 1.43 -3.97
C ARG A 74 23.07 1.16 -5.30
N LEU A 75 22.34 0.68 -6.30
CA LEU A 75 22.89 0.38 -7.63
C LEU A 75 23.33 1.64 -8.37
N GLU A 76 22.59 2.74 -8.21
CA GLU A 76 22.92 4.04 -8.79
C GLU A 76 23.98 4.82 -8.00
N ASN A 77 24.40 4.30 -6.84
CA ASN A 77 25.35 4.95 -5.91
C ASN A 77 24.87 6.33 -5.40
N ARG A 78 23.55 6.50 -5.26
CA ARG A 78 22.86 7.76 -4.87
C ARG A 78 22.24 7.71 -3.48
N LEU A 79 22.87 6.97 -2.58
CA LEU A 79 22.39 6.81 -1.20
C LEU A 79 22.41 8.09 -0.36
N LEU A 80 23.24 9.05 -0.75
CA LEU A 80 23.30 10.35 -0.09
C LEU A 80 22.05 11.15 -0.45
N ILE A 81 21.30 11.60 0.57
CA ILE A 81 20.15 12.51 0.45
C ILE A 81 20.49 13.75 -0.39
N SER A 82 21.74 14.21 -0.34
CA SER A 82 22.22 15.35 -1.13
C SER A 82 22.18 15.12 -2.66
N ASN A 83 22.13 13.87 -3.11
CA ASN A 83 22.15 13.50 -4.54
C ASN A 83 20.76 13.17 -5.07
N TRP A 84 19.72 13.32 -4.25
CA TRP A 84 18.35 13.01 -4.64
C TRP A 84 17.85 14.00 -5.69
N ARG A 85 17.33 13.45 -6.77
CA ARG A 85 16.62 14.24 -7.78
C ARG A 85 15.22 14.58 -7.27
N MET A 86 14.55 15.51 -7.93
CA MET A 86 13.17 15.84 -7.59
C MET A 86 12.23 14.63 -7.69
N GLU A 87 12.52 13.70 -8.59
CA GLU A 87 11.77 12.45 -8.74
C GLU A 87 11.90 11.57 -7.48
N ASP A 88 13.09 11.47 -6.88
CA ASP A 88 13.35 10.69 -5.65
C ASP A 88 12.69 11.33 -4.42
N TRP A 89 12.69 12.67 -4.35
CA TRP A 89 12.03 13.42 -3.28
C TRP A 89 10.51 13.25 -3.30
N VAL A 90 9.89 13.33 -4.48
CA VAL A 90 8.43 13.17 -4.61
C VAL A 90 8.05 11.70 -4.41
N GLY A 91 8.67 10.78 -5.15
CA GLY A 91 8.35 9.35 -5.07
C GLY A 91 8.69 8.74 -3.71
N GLY A 92 9.91 8.96 -3.23
CA GLY A 92 10.36 8.46 -1.92
C GLY A 92 9.65 9.14 -0.75
N GLY A 93 9.47 10.46 -0.82
CA GLY A 93 8.79 11.22 0.23
C GLY A 93 7.33 10.80 0.42
N ILE A 94 6.57 10.65 -0.68
CA ILE A 94 5.18 10.18 -0.62
C ILE A 94 5.13 8.76 -0.07
N THR A 95 5.99 7.87 -0.57
CA THR A 95 6.02 6.47 -0.13
C THR A 95 6.28 6.38 1.38
N VAL A 96 7.32 7.06 1.89
CA VAL A 96 7.64 7.09 3.32
C VAL A 96 6.48 7.67 4.15
N ALA A 97 5.87 8.77 3.71
CA ALA A 97 4.74 9.38 4.42
C ALA A 97 3.53 8.43 4.49
N CYS A 98 3.20 7.76 3.38
CA CYS A 98 2.15 6.75 3.33
C CYS A 98 2.45 5.57 4.26
N THR A 99 3.68 5.05 4.26
CA THR A 99 4.10 3.96 5.14
C THR A 99 3.93 4.34 6.61
N LEU A 100 4.34 5.55 7.00
CA LEU A 100 4.24 6.02 8.37
C LEU A 100 2.78 6.16 8.82
N LEU A 101 1.93 6.78 8.00
CA LEU A 101 0.49 6.90 8.32
C LEU A 101 -0.17 5.54 8.47
N ARG A 102 0.15 4.61 7.58
CA ARG A 102 -0.38 3.25 7.59
C ARG A 102 0.12 2.46 8.81
N ALA A 103 1.39 2.59 9.17
CA ALA A 103 1.95 1.99 10.39
C ALA A 103 1.32 2.57 11.66
N LEU A 104 1.15 3.89 11.74
CA LEU A 104 0.49 4.55 12.88
C LEU A 104 -0.96 4.07 13.03
N PHE A 105 -1.69 3.97 11.91
CA PHE A 105 -3.05 3.46 11.90
C PHE A 105 -3.13 2.01 12.37
N VAL A 106 -2.27 1.12 11.84
CA VAL A 106 -2.20 -0.30 12.25
C VAL A 106 -1.85 -0.46 13.73
N LEU A 107 -1.01 0.42 14.27
CA LEU A 107 -0.67 0.46 15.70
C LEU A 107 -1.78 1.08 16.57
N GLY A 108 -2.91 1.49 15.97
CA GLY A 108 -4.05 2.08 16.67
C GLY A 108 -3.83 3.51 17.16
N VAL A 109 -2.76 4.19 16.72
CA VAL A 109 -2.46 5.56 17.12
C VAL A 109 -3.52 6.50 16.54
N GLY A 110 -4.31 7.14 17.41
CA GLY A 110 -5.35 8.10 17.00
C GLY A 110 -6.72 7.49 16.68
N VAL A 111 -6.89 6.17 16.79
CA VAL A 111 -8.19 5.51 16.61
C VAL A 111 -8.99 5.63 17.91
N LYS A 112 -9.97 6.55 17.95
CA LYS A 112 -10.95 6.61 19.05
C LYS A 112 -12.08 5.63 18.77
N GLN A 113 -12.26 4.62 19.63
CA GLN A 113 -13.47 3.79 19.63
C GLN A 113 -14.68 4.69 19.97
N SER A 114 -15.63 4.78 19.05
CA SER A 114 -16.92 5.43 19.33
C SER A 114 -17.63 4.61 20.39
N THR A 115 -17.64 5.12 21.62
CA THR A 115 -18.41 4.52 22.70
C THR A 115 -19.88 4.77 22.40
N SER A 116 -20.53 3.87 21.65
CA SER A 116 -21.98 3.80 21.60
C SER A 116 -22.46 3.28 22.95
N LYS A 117 -22.52 4.17 23.95
CA LYS A 117 -23.36 3.93 25.13
C LYS A 117 -24.79 4.25 24.72
N ALA A 118 -25.49 3.20 24.30
CA ALA A 118 -26.93 3.11 24.47
C ALA A 118 -27.27 3.57 25.89
N LYS A 119 -27.96 4.70 26.00
CA LYS A 119 -28.49 5.21 27.25
C LYS A 119 -30.00 5.26 27.10
N ASP A 120 -30.60 4.08 27.14
CA ASP A 120 -32.02 3.88 27.46
C ASP A 120 -32.10 2.89 28.62
N SER A 121 -32.25 3.44 29.82
CA SER A 121 -32.96 2.87 30.97
C SER A 121 -33.11 3.96 32.01
#